data_AF-A0A954CCQ7-F1
#
_entry.id   AF-A0A954CCQ7-F1
#
_cell.length_a   1.000
_cell.length_b   1.000
_cell.length_c   1.000
_cell.angle_alpha   90.00
_cell.angle_beta   90.00
_cell.angle_gamma   90.00
#
_symmetry.space_group_name_H-M   'P 1'
#
loop_
_entity.id
_entity.type
_entity.pdbx_description
1 polymer ?
#
loop_
_entity_poly.entity_id
_entity_poly.type
_entity_poly.pdbx_seq_one_letter_code
_entity_poly.pdbx_strand_id
1 'polypeptide(L)'
;AAGLWGREVARMAGIELPLMTLEHQYFVTETIPEIAALGRRLPSVADRDSEYYLRQEGLGLLVGAYERDGRFWAEDGTPAAFGHELLEADLERIEPNVLAACARIPALAEAGIKRVINGPMIWSPDSAALFGPVPELTNYYCCAGIIPGFSQSGGLGLLLAQWIVEGEPELDLFGWDLARFGAWAGKAFTKARALDCYAHRFRIHFPGEEREAGRPVRTRPVYDRQKALGAVFGLNYGWEQPLFYGDGEVTEDSFGFARQPWHQAVGAECRALRSGVGIIDTSTFAKYEVTGAGGADWLDRVVANKVPRRNGRATLTPLLGRRGGIAGDFTVTRLDDETLLMIGSGMAERYHKRFFDAVPRPHGVAFRSVTEARAGFNVAGPQARTLLARLTDADLSSAAFPFLTGRRLTVAGLAGVAIRVSFTGDLGWEIYVAEADQPALFEALMAAGADLGVRPVGSRALASLRIEKGYGSWGREYSPEYWPQEVGLDRLVKLDKPEFLGREAYLAVKDRPPRERLVILEVDASTADASGSEPIFLADGTAVGRVSSGAYSHTFGCSLALGFVRADLAVPGQALDVAILGRPHAARILAHAPFDPSGERLRA
;
A
#
# COMPACT_ATOMS: atom_id res chain seq x y z
N ALA A 1 17.59 16.89 -5.89
CA ALA A 1 17.26 16.62 -7.30
C ALA A 1 18.54 16.61 -8.15
N ALA A 2 19.31 15.51 -8.09
CA ALA A 2 20.65 15.44 -8.69
C ALA A 2 20.72 14.55 -9.94
N GLY A 3 19.57 14.27 -10.59
CA GLY A 3 19.53 13.42 -11.79
C GLY A 3 20.31 12.12 -11.58
N LEU A 4 21.20 11.81 -12.53
CA LEU A 4 22.02 10.59 -12.58
C LEU A 4 22.91 10.40 -11.33
N TRP A 5 23.21 11.49 -10.63
CA TRP A 5 24.00 11.50 -9.40
C TRP A 5 23.15 11.41 -8.13
N GLY A 6 21.86 11.08 -8.25
CA GLY A 6 20.92 11.03 -7.14
C GLY A 6 21.39 10.14 -5.98
N ARG A 7 21.98 8.97 -6.29
CA ARG A 7 22.49 8.03 -5.27
C ARG A 7 23.74 8.58 -4.59
N GLU A 8 24.63 9.13 -5.39
CA GLU A 8 25.94 9.64 -4.99
C GLU A 8 25.77 10.85 -4.07
N VAL A 9 24.86 11.78 -4.43
CA VAL A 9 24.51 12.93 -3.58
C VAL A 9 23.81 12.47 -2.30
N ALA A 10 22.92 11.48 -2.36
CA ALA A 10 22.28 10.95 -1.16
C ALA A 10 23.30 10.29 -0.21
N ARG A 11 24.30 9.61 -0.74
CA ARG A 11 25.37 8.98 0.05
C ARG A 11 26.22 9.99 0.82
N MET A 12 26.38 11.21 0.31
CA MET A 12 27.03 12.31 1.06
C MET A 12 26.30 12.64 2.36
N ALA A 13 25.00 12.36 2.42
CA ALA A 13 24.16 12.52 3.62
C ALA A 13 23.92 11.19 4.38
N GLY A 14 24.65 10.12 4.04
CA GLY A 14 24.51 8.81 4.68
C GLY A 14 23.25 8.04 4.28
N ILE A 15 22.61 8.38 3.15
CA ILE A 15 21.40 7.73 2.66
C ILE A 15 21.70 6.94 1.39
N GLU A 16 21.28 5.68 1.35
CA GLU A 16 21.23 4.91 0.10
C GLU A 16 19.83 5.00 -0.52
N LEU A 17 19.77 5.42 -1.78
CA LEU A 17 18.52 5.46 -2.54
C LEU A 17 18.40 4.19 -3.41
N PRO A 18 17.25 3.50 -3.41
CA PRO A 18 17.01 2.38 -4.30
C PRO A 18 16.77 2.92 -5.72
N LEU A 19 17.86 3.23 -6.42
CA LEU A 19 17.86 3.68 -7.81
C LEU A 19 18.84 2.84 -8.62
N MET A 20 18.51 2.60 -9.89
CA MET A 20 19.40 1.97 -10.84
C MET A 20 19.31 2.65 -12.19
N THR A 21 20.45 2.83 -12.84
CA THR A 21 20.50 3.50 -14.15
C THR A 21 20.51 2.44 -15.24
N LEU A 22 19.61 2.60 -16.21
CA LEU A 22 19.55 1.80 -17.43
C LEU A 22 19.75 2.69 -18.65
N GLU A 23 20.29 2.12 -19.71
CA GLU A 23 20.30 2.74 -21.03
C GLU A 23 18.89 2.84 -21.60
N HIS A 24 18.63 3.86 -22.41
CA HIS A 24 17.40 3.99 -23.17
C HIS A 24 17.65 4.65 -24.50
N GLN A 25 17.02 4.12 -25.55
CA GLN A 25 17.33 4.50 -26.91
C GLN A 25 16.12 5.04 -27.66
N TYR A 26 16.36 6.07 -28.46
CA TYR A 26 15.46 6.52 -29.50
C TYR A 26 16.26 7.06 -30.68
N PHE A 27 15.66 7.06 -31.87
CA PHE A 27 16.23 7.71 -33.04
C PHE A 27 15.28 8.77 -33.61
N VAL A 28 15.84 9.67 -34.40
CA VAL A 28 15.11 10.70 -35.13
C VAL A 28 15.33 10.45 -36.61
N THR A 29 14.25 10.46 -37.40
CA THR A 29 14.30 10.28 -38.84
C THR A 29 14.67 11.57 -39.56
N GLU A 30 15.01 11.45 -40.83
CA GLU A 30 14.95 12.54 -41.80
C GLU A 30 13.49 12.96 -42.07
N THR A 31 13.30 13.98 -42.91
CA THR A 31 11.97 14.44 -43.32
C THR A 31 11.20 13.33 -44.02
N ILE A 32 9.97 13.09 -43.59
CA ILE A 32 9.04 12.15 -44.22
C ILE A 32 8.08 12.96 -45.11
N PRO A 33 8.01 12.73 -46.44
CA PRO A 33 7.22 13.53 -47.38
C PRO A 33 5.74 13.66 -46.99
N GLU A 34 5.13 12.58 -46.50
CA GLU A 34 3.74 12.54 -46.08
C GLU A 34 3.50 13.44 -44.86
N ILE A 35 4.45 13.49 -43.93
CA ILE A 35 4.40 14.37 -42.75
C ILE A 35 4.58 15.83 -43.18
N ALA A 36 5.49 16.10 -44.12
CA ALA A 36 5.68 17.44 -44.65
C ALA A 36 4.41 17.98 -45.36
N ALA A 37 3.68 17.11 -46.05
CA ALA A 37 2.45 17.46 -46.77
C ALA A 37 1.19 17.58 -45.87
N LEU A 38 1.22 17.05 -44.64
CA LEU A 38 0.04 16.93 -43.78
C LEU A 38 -0.53 18.27 -43.27
N GLY A 39 0.26 19.35 -43.25
CA GLY A 39 -0.17 20.69 -42.84
C GLY A 39 -0.64 20.83 -41.38
N ARG A 40 -0.51 19.77 -40.57
CA ARG A 40 -0.85 19.73 -39.15
C ARG A 40 0.11 18.83 -38.39
N ARG A 41 0.21 19.05 -37.07
CA ARG A 41 1.03 18.20 -36.20
C ARG A 41 0.35 16.84 -35.96
N LEU A 42 1.14 15.77 -35.99
CA LEU A 42 0.70 14.44 -35.59
C LEU A 42 0.63 14.30 -34.06
N PRO A 43 -0.33 13.51 -33.53
CA PRO A 43 -0.34 13.15 -32.12
C PRO A 43 0.89 12.28 -31.77
N SER A 44 1.31 12.31 -30.51
CA SER A 44 2.21 11.29 -29.98
C SER A 44 1.48 9.95 -29.93
N VAL A 45 2.19 8.87 -30.22
CA VAL A 45 1.67 7.49 -30.20
C VAL A 45 2.53 6.66 -29.26
N ALA A 46 1.89 5.78 -28.50
CA ALA A 46 2.56 4.70 -27.78
C ALA A 46 1.88 3.40 -28.20
N ASP A 47 2.61 2.54 -28.91
CA ASP A 47 2.16 1.19 -29.23
C ASP A 47 2.55 0.27 -28.06
N ARG A 48 1.53 -0.21 -27.35
CA ARG A 48 1.70 -1.06 -26.17
C ARG A 48 1.96 -2.52 -26.53
N ASP A 49 1.57 -2.95 -27.73
CA ASP A 49 1.73 -4.33 -28.20
C ASP A 49 3.18 -4.59 -28.60
N SER A 50 3.78 -3.62 -29.29
CA SER A 50 5.16 -3.67 -29.81
C SER A 50 6.15 -2.82 -28.99
N GLU A 51 5.69 -2.31 -27.85
CA GLU A 51 6.47 -1.62 -26.83
C GLU A 51 7.33 -0.42 -27.31
N TYR A 52 6.82 0.37 -28.27
CA TYR A 52 7.49 1.58 -28.76
C TYR A 52 6.61 2.83 -28.61
N TYR A 53 7.24 4.00 -28.62
CA TYR A 53 6.57 5.29 -28.69
C TYR A 53 7.16 6.12 -29.82
N LEU A 54 6.33 7.01 -30.36
CA LEU A 54 6.77 7.97 -31.35
C LEU A 54 6.04 9.30 -31.22
N ARG A 55 6.67 10.33 -31.77
CA ARG A 55 6.08 11.65 -31.94
C ARG A 55 6.70 12.33 -33.14
N GLN A 56 6.00 13.31 -33.70
CA GLN A 56 6.59 14.18 -34.71
C GLN A 56 7.77 14.97 -34.13
N GLU A 57 8.88 14.98 -34.88
CA GLU A 57 10.08 15.76 -34.62
C GLU A 57 10.46 16.48 -35.92
N GLY A 58 10.25 17.79 -35.97
CA GLY A 58 10.30 18.56 -37.22
C GLY A 58 9.29 18.04 -38.25
N LEU A 59 9.78 17.64 -39.42
CA LEU A 59 8.98 17.02 -40.50
C LEU A 59 9.22 15.50 -40.60
N GLY A 60 9.84 14.89 -39.57
CA GLY A 60 10.03 13.45 -39.45
C GLY A 60 9.42 12.93 -38.14
N LEU A 61 9.93 11.79 -37.68
CA LEU A 61 9.52 11.12 -36.46
C LEU A 61 10.71 10.94 -35.51
N LEU A 62 10.41 11.02 -34.21
CA LEU A 62 11.22 10.43 -33.16
C LEU A 62 10.58 9.10 -32.79
N VAL A 63 11.37 8.02 -32.75
CA VAL A 63 10.91 6.68 -32.38
C VAL A 63 11.82 6.13 -31.29
N GLY A 64 11.24 5.79 -30.13
CA GLY A 64 11.94 5.14 -29.03
C GLY A 64 11.23 3.88 -28.58
N ALA A 65 11.98 2.95 -27.99
CA ALA A 65 11.47 1.64 -27.61
C ALA A 65 11.88 1.28 -26.18
N TYR A 66 11.13 0.37 -25.56
CA TYR A 66 11.54 -0.30 -24.33
C TYR A 66 11.74 -1.77 -24.66
N GLU A 67 13.00 -2.14 -24.90
CA GLU A 67 13.40 -3.51 -25.19
C GLU A 67 13.36 -4.42 -23.94
N ARG A 68 13.35 -5.72 -24.18
CA ARG A 68 13.49 -6.72 -23.11
C ARG A 68 14.91 -6.86 -22.59
N ASP A 69 15.89 -6.70 -23.47
CA ASP A 69 17.31 -6.78 -23.15
C ASP A 69 17.84 -5.44 -22.62
N GLY A 70 17.30 -5.01 -21.47
CA GLY A 70 17.72 -3.75 -20.84
C GLY A 70 19.17 -3.79 -20.36
N ARG A 71 19.94 -2.75 -20.64
CA ARG A 71 21.34 -2.63 -20.18
C ARG A 71 21.48 -1.67 -19.00
N PHE A 72 22.16 -2.13 -17.95
CA PHE A 72 22.55 -1.27 -16.84
C PHE A 72 23.74 -0.40 -17.21
N TRP A 73 23.76 0.80 -16.65
CA TRP A 73 24.90 1.72 -16.75
C TRP A 73 25.23 2.27 -15.36
N ALA A 74 26.51 2.62 -15.15
CA ALA A 74 27.00 3.25 -13.91
C ALA A 74 26.51 2.56 -12.62
N GLU A 75 26.55 1.23 -12.58
CA GLU A 75 26.03 0.46 -11.44
C GLU A 75 26.71 0.78 -10.11
N ASP A 76 27.99 1.13 -10.16
CA ASP A 76 28.85 1.41 -9.00
C ASP A 76 29.12 2.91 -8.81
N GLY A 77 28.56 3.76 -9.68
CA GLY A 77 28.70 5.20 -9.58
C GLY A 77 28.65 5.89 -10.94
N THR A 78 27.90 6.98 -11.02
CA THR A 78 27.88 7.85 -12.19
C THR A 78 29.22 8.61 -12.30
N PRO A 79 29.94 8.56 -13.44
CA PRO A 79 31.19 9.29 -13.61
C PRO A 79 31.01 10.80 -13.38
N ALA A 80 31.91 11.42 -12.62
CA ALA A 80 31.80 12.84 -12.27
C ALA A 80 31.94 13.79 -13.47
N ALA A 81 32.65 13.36 -14.51
CA ALA A 81 32.87 14.16 -15.72
C ALA A 81 31.74 14.05 -16.74
N PHE A 82 30.81 13.11 -16.58
CA PHE A 82 29.74 12.86 -17.55
C PHE A 82 28.79 14.06 -17.62
N GLY A 83 28.57 14.65 -18.79
CA GLY A 83 27.63 15.76 -18.92
C GLY A 83 27.50 16.27 -20.35
N HIS A 84 26.26 16.47 -20.82
CA HIS A 84 25.98 16.76 -22.23
C HIS A 84 26.53 15.68 -23.21
N GLU A 85 26.75 14.47 -22.72
CA GLU A 85 27.22 13.30 -23.46
C GLU A 85 26.08 12.30 -23.68
N LEU A 86 26.26 11.42 -24.66
CA LEU A 86 25.40 10.27 -24.94
C LEU A 86 26.25 9.00 -24.88
N LEU A 87 25.58 7.87 -24.66
CA LEU A 87 26.20 6.55 -24.73
C LEU A 87 26.32 6.09 -26.19
N GLU A 88 27.13 5.06 -26.42
CA GLU A 88 27.25 4.46 -27.75
C GLU A 88 25.90 3.93 -28.24
N ALA A 89 25.58 4.18 -29.51
CA ALA A 89 24.33 3.74 -30.11
C ALA A 89 24.33 2.21 -30.30
N ASP A 90 23.19 1.59 -30.05
CA ASP A 90 23.00 0.14 -30.12
C ASP A 90 21.60 -0.17 -30.69
N LEU A 91 21.36 0.21 -31.94
CA LEU A 91 20.06 0.06 -32.59
C LEU A 91 19.62 -1.39 -32.76
N GLU A 92 20.56 -2.33 -32.89
CA GLU A 92 20.28 -3.77 -33.00
C GLU A 92 19.45 -4.25 -31.80
N ARG A 93 19.73 -3.72 -30.60
CA ARG A 93 19.01 -4.08 -29.38
C ARG A 93 17.52 -3.74 -29.40
N ILE A 94 17.14 -2.69 -30.13
CA ILE A 94 15.75 -2.26 -30.30
C ILE A 94 15.15 -2.66 -31.66
N GLU A 95 15.91 -3.36 -32.50
CA GLU A 95 15.51 -3.74 -33.85
C GLU A 95 14.12 -4.40 -33.92
N PRO A 96 13.75 -5.37 -33.05
CA PRO A 96 12.43 -5.98 -33.09
C PRO A 96 11.28 -4.96 -32.95
N ASN A 97 11.45 -3.98 -32.05
CA ASN A 97 10.47 -2.91 -31.83
C ASN A 97 10.42 -1.96 -33.04
N VAL A 98 11.57 -1.64 -33.64
CA VAL A 98 11.66 -0.75 -34.81
C VAL A 98 11.02 -1.39 -36.04
N LEU A 99 11.27 -2.67 -36.29
CA LEU A 99 10.64 -3.40 -37.39
C LEU A 99 9.12 -3.46 -37.24
N ALA A 100 8.62 -3.66 -36.02
CA ALA A 100 7.18 -3.59 -35.74
C ALA A 100 6.61 -2.18 -35.98
N ALA A 101 7.34 -1.12 -35.58
CA ALA A 101 6.95 0.26 -35.87
C ALA A 101 6.89 0.53 -37.39
N CYS A 102 7.86 0.03 -38.16
CA CYS A 102 7.90 0.14 -39.61
C CYS A 102 6.72 -0.59 -40.27
N ALA A 103 6.37 -1.78 -39.79
CA ALA A 103 5.21 -2.53 -40.28
C ALA A 103 3.89 -1.78 -40.04
N ARG A 104 3.78 -1.07 -38.91
CA ARG A 104 2.58 -0.28 -38.58
C ARG A 104 2.53 1.08 -39.29
N ILE A 105 3.70 1.65 -39.62
CA ILE A 105 3.84 2.95 -40.27
C ILE A 105 4.79 2.79 -41.47
N PRO A 106 4.28 2.40 -42.65
CA PRO A 106 5.13 2.14 -43.81
C PRO A 106 6.03 3.32 -44.22
N ALA A 107 5.58 4.56 -44.05
CA ALA A 107 6.39 5.75 -44.32
C ALA A 107 7.63 5.87 -43.41
N LEU A 108 7.65 5.22 -42.24
CA LEU A 108 8.83 5.12 -41.39
C LEU A 108 9.87 4.16 -41.98
N ALA A 109 9.44 3.09 -42.66
CA ALA A 109 10.32 2.07 -43.25
C ALA A 109 11.20 2.64 -44.38
N GLU A 110 10.72 3.69 -45.04
CA GLU A 110 11.43 4.37 -46.13
C GLU A 110 12.30 5.55 -45.65
N ALA A 111 12.13 5.97 -44.40
CA ALA A 111 12.80 7.15 -43.86
C ALA A 111 14.24 6.85 -43.44
N GLY A 112 15.18 7.73 -43.82
CA GLY A 112 16.54 7.70 -43.29
C GLY A 112 16.59 8.01 -41.79
N ILE A 113 17.56 7.44 -41.06
CA ILE A 113 17.83 7.78 -39.67
C ILE A 113 18.81 8.96 -39.63
N LYS A 114 18.36 10.09 -39.09
CA LYS A 114 19.17 11.31 -38.95
C LYS A 114 20.10 11.26 -37.74
N ARG A 115 19.64 10.69 -36.63
CA ARG A 115 20.41 10.64 -35.37
C ARG A 115 19.89 9.53 -34.47
N VAL A 116 20.79 8.85 -33.78
CA VAL A 116 20.48 7.93 -32.68
C VAL A 116 20.87 8.57 -31.35
N ILE A 117 20.04 8.37 -30.34
CA ILE A 117 20.24 8.84 -28.99
C ILE A 117 20.17 7.62 -28.07
N ASN A 118 21.30 7.25 -27.46
CA ASN A 118 21.34 6.35 -26.32
C ASN A 118 21.69 7.16 -25.06
N GLY A 119 20.77 7.22 -24.11
CA GLY A 119 20.92 8.04 -22.90
C GLY A 119 20.68 7.23 -21.63
N PRO A 120 21.39 7.53 -20.54
CA PRO A 120 21.12 6.91 -19.25
C PRO A 120 19.82 7.46 -18.63
N MET A 121 18.98 6.58 -18.11
CA MET A 121 17.76 6.87 -17.37
C MET A 121 17.74 6.14 -16.03
N ILE A 122 17.11 6.74 -15.03
CA ILE A 122 17.19 6.28 -13.64
C ILE A 122 15.85 5.72 -13.21
N TRP A 123 15.89 4.52 -12.66
CA TRP A 123 14.74 3.72 -12.30
C TRP A 123 14.76 3.42 -10.81
N SER A 124 13.64 3.66 -10.16
CA SER A 124 13.33 3.07 -8.87
C SER A 124 12.74 1.65 -9.07
N PRO A 125 12.62 0.83 -8.00
CA PRO A 125 12.05 -0.52 -8.07
C PRO A 125 10.59 -0.62 -8.55
N ASP A 126 9.88 0.49 -8.62
CA ASP A 126 8.48 0.58 -9.04
C ASP A 126 8.26 1.61 -10.16
N SER A 127 9.34 2.16 -10.74
CA SER A 127 9.32 3.25 -11.72
C SER A 127 8.69 4.56 -11.23
N ALA A 128 8.30 4.67 -9.97
CA ALA A 128 7.78 5.91 -9.39
C ALA A 128 8.91 6.75 -8.79
N ALA A 129 8.72 8.07 -8.74
CA ALA A 129 9.70 8.96 -8.15
C ALA A 129 10.03 8.57 -6.70
N LEU A 130 11.24 8.88 -6.26
CA LEU A 130 11.62 8.93 -4.86
C LEU A 130 11.53 10.38 -4.41
N PHE A 131 10.49 10.68 -3.64
CA PHE A 131 10.07 12.06 -3.37
C PHE A 131 9.84 12.30 -1.87
N GLY A 132 10.08 13.53 -1.42
CA GLY A 132 9.73 13.99 -0.07
C GLY A 132 10.90 14.09 0.92
N PRO A 133 10.64 14.43 2.18
CA PRO A 133 11.62 14.58 3.24
C PRO A 133 12.10 13.20 3.70
N VAL A 134 13.40 13.11 3.99
CA VAL A 134 13.98 11.88 4.54
C VAL A 134 13.68 11.82 6.04
N PRO A 135 12.90 10.82 6.53
CA PRO A 135 12.45 10.80 7.92
C PRO A 135 13.58 10.75 8.96
N GLU A 136 14.78 10.32 8.57
CA GLU A 136 15.95 10.23 9.42
C GLU A 136 16.74 11.55 9.54
N LEU A 137 16.51 12.52 8.66
CA LEU A 137 17.29 13.76 8.59
C LEU A 137 16.40 15.02 8.71
N THR A 138 16.99 16.10 9.21
CA THR A 138 16.34 17.42 9.26
C THR A 138 16.68 18.21 7.99
N ASN A 139 15.66 18.80 7.35
CA ASN A 139 15.79 19.68 6.18
C ASN A 139 16.46 19.03 4.94
N TYR A 140 16.44 17.69 4.84
CA TYR A 140 16.88 16.97 3.64
C TYR A 140 15.68 16.47 2.84
N TYR A 141 15.60 16.86 1.57
CA TYR A 141 14.50 16.51 0.67
C TYR A 141 15.01 15.77 -0.56
N CYS A 142 14.30 14.71 -0.93
CA CYS A 142 14.54 13.95 -2.15
C CYS A 142 13.51 14.29 -3.23
N CYS A 143 13.99 14.34 -4.46
CA CYS A 143 13.20 14.41 -5.67
C CYS A 143 14.08 13.80 -6.77
N ALA A 144 14.04 12.48 -6.88
CA ALA A 144 14.94 11.65 -7.69
C ALA A 144 14.18 10.48 -8.34
N GLY A 145 14.83 9.77 -9.28
CA GLY A 145 14.21 8.61 -9.96
C GLY A 145 13.03 8.97 -10.86
N ILE A 146 13.06 10.16 -11.48
CA ILE A 146 11.96 10.65 -12.33
C ILE A 146 12.26 10.23 -13.78
N ILE A 147 11.49 9.28 -14.30
CA ILE A 147 11.68 8.76 -15.67
C ILE A 147 11.11 9.74 -16.72
N PRO A 148 9.80 10.08 -16.72
CA PRO A 148 9.27 11.11 -17.61
C PRO A 148 9.47 12.51 -17.02
N GLY A 149 10.73 12.89 -16.78
CA GLY A 149 11.12 14.12 -16.08
C GLY A 149 10.47 15.39 -16.63
N PHE A 150 10.36 15.52 -17.95
CA PHE A 150 9.81 16.71 -18.59
C PHE A 150 8.32 16.93 -18.33
N SER A 151 7.52 15.87 -18.18
CA SER A 151 6.07 16.02 -17.95
C SER A 151 5.71 16.11 -16.47
N GLN A 152 6.57 15.63 -15.57
CA GLN A 152 6.29 15.59 -14.13
C GLN A 152 6.97 16.71 -13.33
N SER A 153 8.04 17.33 -13.83
CA SER A 153 8.87 18.27 -13.05
C SER A 153 8.11 19.49 -12.52
N GLY A 154 7.16 20.05 -13.29
CA GLY A 154 6.37 21.19 -12.86
C GLY A 154 5.53 20.89 -11.61
N GLY A 155 4.78 19.78 -11.62
CA GLY A 155 3.96 19.35 -10.49
C GLY A 155 4.81 18.94 -9.28
N LEU A 156 5.87 18.16 -9.50
CA LEU A 156 6.80 17.76 -8.42
C LEU A 156 7.51 18.97 -7.79
N GLY A 157 7.83 20.00 -8.58
CA GLY A 157 8.39 21.25 -8.08
C GLY A 157 7.43 21.99 -7.16
N LEU A 158 6.16 22.13 -7.57
CA LEU A 158 5.11 22.74 -6.74
C LEU A 158 4.89 21.98 -5.43
N LEU A 159 4.73 20.65 -5.51
CA LEU A 159 4.49 19.80 -4.35
C LEU A 159 5.67 19.81 -3.37
N LEU A 160 6.90 19.89 -3.89
CA LEU A 160 8.09 19.99 -3.05
C LEU A 160 8.17 21.35 -2.36
N ALA A 161 7.81 22.42 -3.07
CA ALA A 161 7.72 23.76 -2.50
C ALA A 161 6.67 23.81 -1.38
N GLN A 162 5.47 23.23 -1.58
CA GLN A 162 4.47 23.07 -0.53
C GLN A 162 5.04 22.32 0.67
N TRP A 163 5.79 21.25 0.45
CA TRP A 163 6.40 20.51 1.56
C TRP A 163 7.40 21.35 2.36
N ILE A 164 8.24 22.12 1.68
CA ILE A 164 9.25 22.98 2.32
C ILE A 164 8.57 24.12 3.10
N VAL A 165 7.54 24.75 2.52
CA VAL A 165 6.92 25.97 3.06
C VAL A 165 5.82 25.66 4.07
N GLU A 166 4.96 24.71 3.76
CA GLU A 166 3.74 24.39 4.53
C GLU A 166 3.92 23.12 5.40
N GLY A 167 5.00 22.36 5.17
CA GLY A 167 5.34 21.16 5.91
C GLY A 167 4.64 19.88 5.43
N GLU A 168 3.66 19.98 4.54
CA GLU A 168 2.94 18.85 3.92
C GLU A 168 2.29 19.30 2.59
N PRO A 169 2.38 18.49 1.51
CA PRO A 169 1.72 18.79 0.23
C PRO A 169 0.20 18.69 0.31
N GLU A 170 -0.51 19.29 -0.64
CA GLU A 170 -1.98 19.22 -0.70
C GLU A 170 -2.53 17.89 -1.24
N LEU A 171 -1.69 17.13 -1.95
CA LEU A 171 -2.01 15.83 -2.54
C LEU A 171 -1.35 14.69 -1.76
N ASP A 172 -1.92 13.50 -1.85
CA ASP A 172 -1.34 12.27 -1.32
C ASP A 172 -0.17 11.83 -2.19
N LEU A 173 1.01 11.84 -1.58
CA LEU A 173 2.25 11.44 -2.24
C LEU A 173 2.80 10.13 -1.69
N PHE A 174 2.06 9.36 -0.89
CA PHE A 174 2.58 8.12 -0.30
C PHE A 174 3.14 7.15 -1.35
N GLY A 175 2.46 7.03 -2.51
CA GLY A 175 2.94 6.22 -3.64
C GLY A 175 4.27 6.69 -4.25
N TRP A 176 4.66 7.95 -4.04
CA TRP A 176 5.94 8.53 -4.48
C TRP A 176 6.89 8.83 -3.32
N ASP A 177 6.43 8.67 -2.08
CA ASP A 177 7.21 8.97 -0.89
C ASP A 177 8.40 8.00 -0.80
N LEU A 178 9.60 8.53 -0.63
CA LEU A 178 10.81 7.72 -0.48
C LEU A 178 10.75 6.78 0.73
N ALA A 179 9.94 7.10 1.74
CA ALA A 179 9.78 6.31 2.95
C ALA A 179 8.99 5.00 2.73
N ARG A 180 8.36 4.81 1.55
CA ARG A 180 7.78 3.53 1.15
C ARG A 180 8.82 2.42 0.95
N PHE A 181 10.09 2.79 0.84
CA PHE A 181 11.24 1.89 0.87
C PHE A 181 12.01 2.03 2.19
N GLY A 182 12.70 0.96 2.59
CA GLY A 182 13.64 0.94 3.71
C GLY A 182 14.98 0.32 3.30
N ALA A 183 15.84 0.06 4.28
CA ALA A 183 17.17 -0.54 4.04
C ALA A 183 17.12 -1.92 3.36
N TRP A 184 15.96 -2.59 3.41
CA TRP A 184 15.70 -3.85 2.72
C TRP A 184 15.74 -3.74 1.18
N ALA A 185 15.50 -2.56 0.62
CA ALA A 185 15.52 -2.33 -0.83
C ALA A 185 16.96 -2.15 -1.33
N GLY A 186 17.81 -3.15 -1.09
CA GLY A 186 19.23 -3.11 -1.44
C GLY A 186 19.50 -3.15 -2.95
N LYS A 187 20.79 -3.12 -3.32
CA LYS A 187 21.24 -3.08 -4.73
C LYS A 187 20.68 -4.23 -5.57
N ALA A 188 20.72 -5.47 -5.06
CA ALA A 188 20.24 -6.65 -5.77
C ALA A 188 18.74 -6.58 -6.10
N PHE A 189 17.91 -6.26 -5.10
CA PHE A 189 16.47 -6.04 -5.29
C PHE A 189 16.20 -4.90 -6.28
N THR A 190 16.89 -3.77 -6.09
CA THR A 190 16.72 -2.58 -6.94
C THR A 190 17.06 -2.89 -8.40
N LYS A 191 18.16 -3.60 -8.67
CA LYS A 191 18.52 -4.02 -10.04
C LYS A 191 17.43 -4.89 -10.66
N ALA A 192 17.05 -5.97 -9.97
CA ALA A 192 16.07 -6.91 -10.49
C ALA A 192 14.73 -6.24 -10.82
N ARG A 193 14.24 -5.40 -9.90
CA ARG A 193 13.00 -4.64 -10.07
C ARG A 193 13.08 -3.56 -11.15
N ALA A 194 14.18 -2.81 -11.20
CA ALA A 194 14.37 -1.77 -12.22
C ALA A 194 14.38 -2.36 -13.63
N LEU A 195 15.07 -3.50 -13.83
CA LEU A 195 15.06 -4.22 -15.11
C LEU A 195 13.67 -4.78 -15.45
N ASP A 196 12.97 -5.38 -14.49
CA ASP A 196 11.60 -5.85 -14.68
C ASP A 196 10.66 -4.71 -15.11
N CYS A 197 10.74 -3.58 -14.41
CA CYS A 197 9.98 -2.38 -14.74
C CYS A 197 10.32 -1.80 -16.13
N TYR A 198 11.60 -1.76 -16.49
CA TYR A 198 12.06 -1.31 -17.80
C TYR A 198 11.50 -2.21 -18.91
N ALA A 199 11.75 -3.52 -18.80
CA ALA A 199 11.36 -4.51 -19.79
C ALA A 199 9.83 -4.65 -19.93
N HIS A 200 9.06 -4.29 -18.89
CA HIS A 200 7.59 -4.35 -18.90
C HIS A 200 6.93 -2.96 -18.94
N ARG A 201 7.67 -1.91 -19.32
CA ARG A 201 7.20 -0.52 -19.19
C ARG A 201 5.84 -0.24 -19.83
N PHE A 202 5.55 -0.91 -20.94
CA PHE A 202 4.31 -0.75 -21.69
C PHE A 202 3.31 -1.88 -21.53
N ARG A 203 3.63 -2.93 -20.77
CA ARG A 203 2.66 -3.98 -20.43
C ARG A 203 1.49 -3.44 -19.63
N ILE A 204 0.37 -4.15 -19.76
CA ILE A 204 -0.81 -3.93 -18.93
C ILE A 204 -0.48 -4.40 -17.52
N HIS A 205 -0.68 -3.52 -16.54
CA HIS A 205 -0.68 -3.89 -15.13
C HIS A 205 -2.10 -4.25 -14.72
N PHE A 206 -2.25 -5.43 -14.12
CA PHE A 206 -3.57 -5.95 -13.72
C PHE A 206 -3.82 -5.72 -12.23
N PRO A 207 -5.09 -5.62 -11.80
CA PRO A 207 -5.42 -5.61 -10.38
C PRO A 207 -4.86 -6.84 -9.66
N GLY A 208 -4.24 -6.62 -8.51
CA GLY A 208 -3.65 -7.69 -7.70
C GLY A 208 -2.42 -8.37 -8.30
N GLU A 209 -1.82 -7.79 -9.36
CA GLU A 209 -0.58 -8.30 -9.95
C GLU A 209 0.57 -8.28 -8.95
N GLU A 210 1.18 -9.44 -8.75
CA GLU A 210 2.44 -9.60 -8.05
C GLU A 210 3.58 -9.79 -9.06
N ARG A 211 4.75 -9.25 -8.74
CA ARG A 211 5.95 -9.36 -9.58
C ARG A 211 7.03 -10.14 -8.84
N GLU A 212 7.64 -11.10 -9.52
CA GLU A 212 8.62 -12.02 -8.93
C GLU A 212 10.03 -11.42 -8.80
N ALA A 213 10.37 -10.45 -9.66
CA ALA A 213 11.73 -9.94 -9.76
C ALA A 213 12.26 -9.42 -8.41
N GLY A 214 13.40 -9.97 -7.97
CA GLY A 214 14.06 -9.59 -6.72
C GLY A 214 13.47 -10.22 -5.45
N ARG A 215 12.47 -11.10 -5.57
CA ARG A 215 11.86 -11.81 -4.43
C ARG A 215 12.38 -13.24 -4.27
N PRO A 216 12.38 -13.79 -3.04
CA PRO A 216 12.04 -13.12 -1.79
C PRO A 216 13.17 -12.16 -1.34
N VAL A 217 12.80 -10.98 -0.81
CA VAL A 217 13.78 -10.00 -0.31
C VAL A 217 13.84 -9.95 1.23
N ARG A 218 12.71 -10.17 1.91
CA ARG A 218 12.67 -10.39 3.36
C ARG A 218 11.59 -11.42 3.69
N THR A 219 11.92 -12.34 4.58
CA THR A 219 11.00 -13.38 5.04
C THR A 219 10.90 -13.36 6.55
N ARG A 220 9.74 -13.74 7.08
CA ARG A 220 9.57 -14.01 8.51
C ARG A 220 9.99 -15.45 8.84
N PRO A 221 10.39 -15.78 10.09
CA PRO A 221 10.81 -17.13 10.46
C PRO A 221 9.84 -18.26 10.09
N VAL A 222 8.53 -17.96 10.06
CA VAL A 222 7.49 -18.94 9.69
C VAL A 222 7.30 -19.11 8.17
N TYR A 223 8.03 -18.38 7.32
CA TYR A 223 7.85 -18.36 5.86
C TYR A 223 7.80 -19.76 5.24
N ASP A 224 8.81 -20.60 5.51
CA ASP A 224 8.88 -21.95 4.94
C ASP A 224 7.74 -22.85 5.43
N ARG A 225 7.26 -22.65 6.67
CA ARG A 225 6.14 -23.43 7.23
C ARG A 225 4.83 -23.05 6.55
N GLN A 226 4.59 -21.75 6.36
CA GLN A 226 3.43 -21.26 5.61
C GLN A 226 3.49 -21.74 4.15
N LYS A 227 4.67 -21.66 3.50
CA LYS A 227 4.87 -22.15 2.13
C LYS A 227 4.58 -23.65 2.00
N ALA A 228 5.03 -24.47 2.96
CA ALA A 228 4.74 -25.90 2.99
C ALA A 228 3.25 -26.23 3.16
N LEU A 229 2.45 -25.31 3.70
CA LEU A 229 1.00 -25.40 3.80
C LEU A 229 0.26 -24.82 2.58
N GLY A 230 0.99 -24.50 1.50
CA GLY A 230 0.42 -23.97 0.26
C GLY A 230 0.27 -22.45 0.23
N ALA A 231 0.92 -21.70 1.12
CA ALA A 231 0.89 -20.24 1.05
C ALA A 231 1.50 -19.74 -0.27
N VAL A 232 0.72 -18.93 -0.99
CA VAL A 232 1.18 -18.13 -2.12
C VAL A 232 1.45 -16.72 -1.62
N PHE A 233 2.66 -16.20 -1.87
CA PHE A 233 3.13 -14.95 -1.26
C PHE A 233 3.09 -13.77 -2.21
N GLY A 234 2.84 -12.60 -1.66
CA GLY A 234 2.98 -11.28 -2.28
C GLY A 234 3.97 -10.40 -1.50
N LEU A 235 4.30 -9.24 -2.06
CA LEU A 235 5.27 -8.32 -1.45
C LEU A 235 4.59 -7.18 -0.68
N ASN A 236 4.90 -7.03 0.62
CA ASN A 236 4.46 -5.90 1.43
C ASN A 236 5.63 -5.28 2.19
N TYR A 237 6.07 -4.08 1.80
CA TYR A 237 7.20 -3.37 2.43
C TYR A 237 8.48 -4.23 2.55
N GLY A 238 8.75 -5.00 1.50
CA GLY A 238 9.87 -5.94 1.44
C GLY A 238 9.58 -7.31 2.06
N TRP A 239 8.52 -7.46 2.84
CA TRP A 239 8.16 -8.75 3.44
C TRP A 239 7.36 -9.62 2.48
N GLU A 240 7.69 -10.90 2.45
CA GLU A 240 6.82 -11.94 1.91
C GLU A 240 5.60 -12.13 2.81
N GLN A 241 4.41 -11.79 2.33
CA GLN A 241 3.15 -11.93 3.04
C GLN A 241 2.22 -12.93 2.32
N PRO A 242 1.63 -13.92 3.02
CA PRO A 242 0.66 -14.83 2.40
C PRO A 242 -0.54 -14.06 1.83
N LEU A 243 -0.79 -14.21 0.52
CA LEU A 243 -1.96 -13.68 -0.15
C LEU A 243 -3.18 -14.58 0.05
N PHE A 244 -2.95 -15.89 -0.09
CA PHE A 244 -3.89 -16.97 0.09
C PHE A 244 -3.13 -18.30 0.27
N TYR A 245 -3.85 -19.36 0.61
CA TYR A 245 -3.38 -20.73 0.77
C TYR A 245 -4.06 -21.62 -0.26
N GLY A 246 -3.26 -22.15 -1.18
CA GLY A 246 -3.67 -23.06 -2.24
C GLY A 246 -4.32 -24.33 -1.72
N ASP A 247 -5.17 -24.93 -2.55
CA ASP A 247 -5.88 -26.19 -2.28
C ASP A 247 -5.28 -27.40 -3.03
N GLY A 248 -4.11 -27.20 -3.66
CA GLY A 248 -3.42 -28.19 -4.49
C GLY A 248 -3.74 -28.04 -5.98
N GLU A 249 -4.91 -27.53 -6.34
CA GLU A 249 -5.23 -27.17 -7.73
C GLU A 249 -4.68 -25.78 -8.07
N VAL A 250 -4.81 -24.83 -7.15
CA VAL A 250 -4.19 -23.50 -7.25
C VAL A 250 -2.95 -23.46 -6.38
N THR A 251 -1.77 -23.38 -7.00
CA THR A 251 -0.46 -23.39 -6.29
C THR A 251 0.36 -22.12 -6.52
N GLU A 252 -0.05 -21.29 -7.47
CA GLU A 252 0.63 -20.06 -7.87
C GLU A 252 -0.37 -18.90 -7.93
N ASP A 253 0.14 -17.67 -7.90
CA ASP A 253 -0.69 -16.51 -8.09
C ASP A 253 -1.06 -16.33 -9.57
N SER A 254 -2.19 -15.69 -9.82
CA SER A 254 -2.62 -15.30 -11.15
C SER A 254 -3.35 -13.96 -11.08
N PHE A 255 -3.23 -13.17 -12.14
CA PHE A 255 -3.80 -11.83 -12.20
C PHE A 255 -4.46 -11.58 -13.56
N GLY A 256 -5.44 -10.68 -13.54
CA GLY A 256 -6.28 -10.36 -14.68
C GLY A 256 -7.46 -9.52 -14.25
N PHE A 257 -8.27 -9.10 -15.21
CA PHE A 257 -9.42 -8.24 -14.92
C PHE A 257 -10.63 -8.99 -14.35
N ALA A 258 -10.78 -10.29 -14.64
CA ALA A 258 -11.86 -11.12 -14.10
C ALA A 258 -11.48 -11.76 -12.76
N ARG A 259 -12.44 -12.39 -12.09
CA ARG A 259 -12.15 -13.27 -10.94
C ARG A 259 -11.15 -14.35 -11.35
N GLN A 260 -10.09 -14.46 -10.55
CA GLN A 260 -8.95 -15.32 -10.81
C GLN A 260 -9.13 -16.72 -10.19
N PRO A 261 -8.39 -17.74 -10.65
CA PRO A 261 -8.40 -19.10 -10.07
C PRO A 261 -8.38 -19.18 -8.54
N TRP A 262 -7.57 -18.33 -7.88
CA TRP A 262 -7.48 -18.28 -6.41
C TRP A 262 -8.77 -17.82 -5.69
N HIS A 263 -9.79 -17.35 -6.41
CA HIS A 263 -11.05 -16.88 -5.84
C HIS A 263 -11.75 -17.94 -4.97
N GLN A 264 -11.71 -19.22 -5.37
CA GLN A 264 -12.30 -20.31 -4.57
C GLN A 264 -11.51 -20.56 -3.28
N ALA A 265 -10.18 -20.57 -3.35
CA ALA A 265 -9.30 -20.73 -2.19
C ALA A 265 -9.51 -19.60 -1.16
N VAL A 266 -9.55 -18.34 -1.63
CA VAL A 266 -9.88 -17.18 -0.80
C VAL A 266 -11.28 -17.32 -0.19
N GLY A 267 -12.26 -17.80 -0.95
CA GLY A 267 -13.60 -18.06 -0.43
C GLY A 267 -13.63 -19.14 0.66
N ALA A 268 -12.82 -20.19 0.53
CA ALA A 268 -12.69 -21.23 1.55
C ALA A 268 -12.08 -20.67 2.84
N GLU A 269 -11.08 -19.79 2.75
CA GLU A 269 -10.51 -19.08 3.90
C GLU A 269 -11.53 -18.18 4.60
N CYS A 270 -12.26 -17.35 3.85
CA CYS A 270 -13.32 -16.51 4.41
C CYS A 270 -14.37 -17.34 5.16
N ARG A 271 -14.85 -18.44 4.55
CA ARG A 271 -15.84 -19.33 5.18
C ARG A 271 -15.30 -20.02 6.43
N ALA A 272 -14.05 -20.50 6.39
CA ALA A 272 -13.42 -21.15 7.55
C ALA A 272 -13.31 -20.18 8.73
N LEU A 273 -12.90 -18.93 8.50
CA LEU A 273 -12.81 -17.92 9.54
C LEU A 273 -14.20 -17.53 10.10
N ARG A 274 -15.17 -17.26 9.22
CA ARG A 274 -16.53 -16.81 9.60
C ARG A 274 -17.32 -17.85 10.39
N SER A 275 -17.08 -19.15 10.13
CA SER A 275 -17.81 -20.27 10.74
C SER A 275 -17.05 -21.00 11.84
N GLY A 276 -15.72 -20.87 11.91
CA GLY A 276 -14.86 -21.61 12.84
C GLY A 276 -13.75 -20.73 13.40
N VAL A 277 -12.51 -20.96 12.99
CA VAL A 277 -11.34 -20.18 13.41
C VAL A 277 -10.30 -20.13 12.29
N GLY A 278 -9.81 -18.92 12.03
CA GLY A 278 -8.70 -18.66 11.13
C GLY A 278 -7.52 -18.02 11.85
N ILE A 279 -6.32 -18.22 11.32
CA ILE A 279 -5.10 -17.54 11.76
C ILE A 279 -4.51 -16.70 10.63
N ILE A 280 -4.26 -15.42 10.90
CA ILE A 280 -3.73 -14.46 9.92
C ILE A 280 -2.37 -13.97 10.41
N ASP A 281 -1.35 -14.01 9.56
CA ASP A 281 -0.02 -13.48 9.90
C ASP A 281 -0.06 -11.93 9.96
N THR A 282 0.10 -11.38 11.18
CA THR A 282 0.13 -9.94 11.45
C THR A 282 1.55 -9.44 11.74
N SER A 283 2.56 -10.25 11.42
CA SER A 283 3.97 -9.92 11.66
C SER A 283 4.44 -8.72 10.84
N THR A 284 3.76 -8.39 9.74
CA THR A 284 4.08 -7.23 8.89
C THR A 284 3.50 -5.91 9.40
N PHE A 285 2.57 -5.90 10.37
CA PHE A 285 2.05 -4.65 10.94
C PHE A 285 3.16 -3.86 11.64
N ALA A 286 3.09 -2.53 11.61
CA ALA A 286 4.06 -1.70 12.32
C ALA A 286 3.77 -1.80 13.83
N LYS A 287 4.82 -2.01 14.62
CA LYS A 287 4.72 -2.22 16.07
C LYS A 287 5.69 -1.26 16.75
N TYR A 288 5.20 -0.44 17.66
CA TYR A 288 6.00 0.52 18.39
C TYR A 288 5.83 0.34 19.89
N GLU A 289 6.93 0.45 20.61
CA GLU A 289 6.93 0.43 22.06
C GLU A 289 7.30 1.81 22.60
N VAL A 290 6.47 2.32 23.50
CA VAL A 290 6.74 3.53 24.27
C VAL A 290 7.01 3.11 25.70
N THR A 291 8.16 3.49 26.24
CA THR A 291 8.56 3.19 27.62
C THR A 291 8.92 4.44 28.41
N GLY A 292 8.77 4.38 29.73
CA GLY A 292 9.21 5.40 30.67
C GLY A 292 8.09 6.34 31.15
N ALA A 293 8.35 6.99 32.28
CA ALA A 293 7.42 7.93 32.90
C ALA A 293 7.09 9.09 31.94
N GLY A 294 5.80 9.37 31.76
CA GLY A 294 5.32 10.40 30.82
C GLY A 294 5.17 9.93 29.36
N GLY A 295 5.46 8.66 29.05
CA GLY A 295 5.27 8.12 27.69
C GLY A 295 3.82 8.20 27.21
N ALA A 296 2.85 7.96 28.10
CA ALA A 296 1.43 8.12 27.81
C ALA A 296 1.06 9.56 27.48
N ASP A 297 1.60 10.55 28.21
CA ASP A 297 1.32 11.96 27.96
C ASP A 297 1.93 12.45 26.66
N TRP A 298 3.16 12.02 26.36
CA TRP A 298 3.78 12.31 25.07
C TRP A 298 2.96 11.73 23.92
N LEU A 299 2.60 10.45 23.98
CA LEU A 299 1.81 9.82 22.93
C LEU A 299 0.42 10.46 22.80
N ASP A 300 -0.17 10.92 23.91
CA ASP A 300 -1.44 11.65 23.90
C ASP A 300 -1.31 13.01 23.18
N ARG A 301 -0.12 13.63 23.10
CA ARG A 301 0.10 14.79 22.23
C ARG A 301 0.35 14.43 20.77
N VAL A 302 0.70 13.19 20.47
CA VAL A 302 0.97 12.73 19.10
C VAL A 302 -0.32 12.38 18.36
N VAL A 303 -1.25 11.68 19.02
CA VAL A 303 -2.45 11.13 18.37
C VAL A 303 -3.73 11.88 18.74
N ALA A 304 -4.79 11.78 17.93
CA ALA A 304 -5.98 12.60 18.10
C ALA A 304 -7.02 12.05 19.10
N ASN A 305 -7.01 10.75 19.41
CA ASN A 305 -7.83 10.17 20.47
C ASN A 305 -7.07 10.15 21.82
N LYS A 306 -7.78 9.89 22.91
CA LYS A 306 -7.18 9.74 24.24
C LYS A 306 -6.37 8.45 24.32
N VAL A 307 -5.11 8.56 24.70
CA VAL A 307 -4.27 7.40 25.03
C VAL A 307 -4.80 6.73 26.31
N PRO A 308 -4.88 5.39 26.37
CA PRO A 308 -5.38 4.69 27.54
C PRO A 308 -4.57 5.01 28.81
N ARG A 309 -5.28 5.28 29.90
CA ARG A 309 -4.67 5.56 31.23
C ARG A 309 -4.75 4.39 32.20
N ARG A 310 -5.58 3.38 31.89
CA ARG A 310 -5.74 2.16 32.68
C ARG A 310 -4.94 1.03 32.04
N ASN A 311 -4.18 0.29 32.86
CA ASN A 311 -3.49 -0.92 32.41
C ASN A 311 -4.49 -1.93 31.85
N GLY A 312 -4.11 -2.57 30.77
CA GLY A 312 -4.97 -3.49 30.05
C GLY A 312 -5.84 -2.83 28.99
N ARG A 313 -6.02 -1.50 28.96
CA ARG A 313 -6.94 -0.87 28.00
C ARG A 313 -6.26 -0.59 26.66
N ALA A 314 -6.98 -0.86 25.57
CA ALA A 314 -6.62 -0.48 24.21
C ALA A 314 -7.56 0.60 23.65
N THR A 315 -7.10 1.39 22.69
CA THR A 315 -7.89 2.42 22.01
C THR A 315 -7.43 2.59 20.57
N LEU A 316 -8.40 2.70 19.65
CA LEU A 316 -8.16 3.09 18.26
C LEU A 316 -8.05 4.60 18.16
N THR A 317 -7.03 5.10 17.48
CA THR A 317 -6.77 6.53 17.33
C THR A 317 -6.26 6.87 15.94
N PRO A 318 -6.80 7.92 15.30
CA PRO A 318 -6.14 8.51 14.15
C PRO A 318 -4.94 9.36 14.58
N LEU A 319 -3.99 9.48 13.66
CA LEU A 319 -2.93 10.48 13.62
C LEU A 319 -3.32 11.48 12.54
N LEU A 320 -3.20 12.78 12.82
CA LEU A 320 -3.56 13.83 11.85
C LEU A 320 -2.32 14.52 11.30
N GLY A 321 -2.39 14.87 10.01
CA GLY A 321 -1.38 15.65 9.31
C GLY A 321 -1.46 17.14 9.58
N ARG A 322 -0.56 17.90 8.96
CA ARG A 322 -0.51 19.37 9.08
C ARG A 322 -1.70 20.05 8.43
N ARG A 323 -2.35 19.38 7.47
CA ARG A 323 -3.57 19.86 6.80
C ARG A 323 -4.87 19.33 7.45
N GLY A 324 -4.76 18.64 8.59
CA GLY A 324 -5.91 18.11 9.34
C GLY A 324 -6.50 16.81 8.78
N GLY A 325 -5.91 16.24 7.72
CA GLY A 325 -6.28 14.93 7.18
C GLY A 325 -5.64 13.75 7.92
N ILE A 326 -6.03 12.54 7.56
CA ILE A 326 -5.56 11.30 8.23
C ILE A 326 -4.13 10.96 7.79
N ALA A 327 -3.17 11.12 8.70
CA ALA A 327 -1.78 10.72 8.48
C ALA A 327 -1.44 9.32 9.02
N GLY A 328 -2.41 8.64 9.64
CA GLY A 328 -2.28 7.25 10.08
C GLY A 328 -3.39 6.83 11.02
N ASP A 329 -3.51 5.53 11.26
CA ASP A 329 -4.46 4.92 12.18
C ASP A 329 -3.76 3.86 13.05
N PHE A 330 -4.06 3.88 14.35
CA PHE A 330 -3.31 3.10 15.33
C PHE A 330 -4.19 2.49 16.42
N THR A 331 -3.83 1.28 16.87
CA THR A 331 -4.32 0.71 18.13
C THR A 331 -3.25 0.89 19.19
N VAL A 332 -3.55 1.67 20.24
CA VAL A 332 -2.66 1.91 21.38
C VAL A 332 -3.14 1.12 22.59
N THR A 333 -2.27 0.32 23.19
CA THR A 333 -2.56 -0.52 24.37
C THR A 333 -1.60 -0.16 25.51
N ARG A 334 -2.14 0.14 26.70
CA ARG A 334 -1.32 0.32 27.92
C ARG A 334 -1.11 -1.03 28.59
N LEU A 335 0.10 -1.55 28.56
CA LEU A 335 0.41 -2.88 29.10
C LEU A 335 0.64 -2.83 30.61
N ASP A 336 1.34 -1.80 31.07
CA ASP A 336 1.65 -1.53 32.48
C ASP A 336 1.88 -0.01 32.66
N ASP A 337 2.34 0.39 33.84
CA ASP A 337 2.46 1.81 34.15
C ASP A 337 3.50 2.56 33.34
N GLU A 338 4.48 1.84 32.79
CA GLU A 338 5.60 2.40 32.04
C GLU A 338 5.58 2.03 30.56
N THR A 339 4.78 1.05 30.13
CA THR A 339 4.83 0.50 28.76
C THR A 339 3.51 0.64 28.00
N LEU A 340 3.60 1.25 26.82
CA LEU A 340 2.56 1.23 25.79
C LEU A 340 3.03 0.45 24.57
N LEU A 341 2.13 -0.32 23.97
CA LEU A 341 2.31 -0.95 22.66
C LEU A 341 1.34 -0.29 21.66
N MET A 342 1.88 0.22 20.56
CA MET A 342 1.11 0.83 19.48
C MET A 342 1.27 0.00 18.21
N ILE A 343 0.16 -0.39 17.61
CA ILE A 343 0.09 -1.15 16.35
C ILE A 343 -0.48 -0.25 15.26
N GLY A 344 0.09 -0.28 14.06
CA GLY A 344 -0.41 0.47 12.91
C GLY A 344 0.02 -0.13 11.57
N SER A 345 -0.13 0.65 10.51
CA SER A 345 0.15 0.21 9.13
C SER A 345 1.64 -0.04 8.88
N GLY A 346 1.99 -1.30 8.59
CA GLY A 346 3.35 -1.78 8.34
C GLY A 346 4.08 -1.06 7.21
N MET A 347 3.42 -0.93 6.06
CA MET A 347 3.98 -0.25 4.88
C MET A 347 4.31 1.23 5.11
N ALA A 348 3.71 1.85 6.12
CA ALA A 348 3.89 3.24 6.48
C ALA A 348 4.83 3.43 7.68
N GLU A 349 5.54 2.39 8.12
CA GLU A 349 6.38 2.44 9.32
C GLU A 349 7.40 3.58 9.28
N ARG A 350 8.19 3.63 8.21
CA ARG A 350 9.19 4.69 8.02
C ARG A 350 8.54 6.04 7.72
N TYR A 351 7.40 6.06 7.04
CA TYR A 351 6.63 7.28 6.77
C TYR A 351 6.18 7.96 8.06
N HIS A 352 5.59 7.20 9.00
CA HIS A 352 5.05 7.74 10.25
C HIS A 352 6.10 8.35 11.18
N LYS A 353 7.38 7.95 11.05
CA LYS A 353 8.49 8.47 11.86
C LYS A 353 8.53 10.00 11.92
N ARG A 354 8.29 10.67 10.78
CA ARG A 354 8.32 12.15 10.72
C ARG A 354 7.24 12.83 11.57
N PHE A 355 6.11 12.16 11.82
CA PHE A 355 5.03 12.67 12.66
C PHE A 355 5.33 12.41 14.14
N PHE A 356 5.88 11.24 14.46
CA PHE A 356 6.32 10.94 15.84
C PHE A 356 7.43 11.87 16.30
N ASP A 357 8.36 12.22 15.41
CA ASP A 357 9.46 13.16 15.70
C ASP A 357 9.02 14.63 15.70
N ALA A 358 7.84 14.95 15.16
CA ALA A 358 7.30 16.32 15.19
C ALA A 358 6.86 16.76 16.59
N VAL A 359 6.67 15.82 17.52
CA VAL A 359 6.31 16.11 18.92
C VAL A 359 7.52 15.81 19.81
N PRO A 360 8.12 16.82 20.46
CA PRO A 360 9.28 16.63 21.32
C PRO A 360 9.02 15.58 22.41
N ARG A 361 9.93 14.61 22.49
CA ARG A 361 9.89 13.55 23.51
C ARG A 361 10.44 14.09 24.84
N PRO A 362 9.74 13.87 25.97
CA PRO A 362 10.27 14.18 27.30
C PRO A 362 11.53 13.36 27.62
N HIS A 363 12.38 13.90 28.49
CA HIS A 363 13.52 13.16 29.03
C HIS A 363 13.05 11.88 29.75
N GLY A 364 13.70 10.75 29.50
CA GLY A 364 13.36 9.45 30.09
C GLY A 364 12.26 8.66 29.37
N VAL A 365 11.61 9.24 28.35
CA VAL A 365 10.68 8.51 27.48
C VAL A 365 11.44 7.94 26.27
N ALA A 366 11.34 6.63 26.06
CA ALA A 366 11.87 5.97 24.88
C ALA A 366 10.72 5.53 23.95
N PHE A 367 10.91 5.75 22.64
CA PHE A 367 10.01 5.33 21.58
C PHE A 367 10.82 4.57 20.54
N ARG A 368 10.44 3.33 20.24
CA ARG A 368 11.16 2.48 19.28
C ARG A 368 10.20 1.66 18.46
N SER A 369 10.54 1.42 17.20
CA SER A 369 9.94 0.32 16.47
C SER A 369 10.41 -1.01 17.06
N VAL A 370 9.49 -1.94 17.21
CA VAL A 370 9.70 -3.35 17.54
C VAL A 370 9.11 -4.25 16.45
N THR A 371 8.88 -3.73 15.25
CA THR A 371 8.29 -4.47 14.12
C THR A 371 9.11 -5.70 13.75
N GLU A 372 10.43 -5.58 13.70
CA GLU A 372 11.31 -6.73 13.42
C GLU A 372 11.36 -7.68 14.61
N ALA A 373 11.56 -7.15 15.82
CA ALA A 373 11.74 -7.94 17.04
C ALA A 373 10.49 -8.71 17.50
N ARG A 374 9.30 -8.39 16.99
CA ARG A 374 8.04 -9.07 17.32
C ARG A 374 7.28 -9.54 16.10
N ALA A 375 6.90 -10.80 16.12
CA ALA A 375 6.06 -11.44 15.13
C ALA A 375 4.75 -11.91 15.79
N GLY A 376 3.72 -12.18 15.00
CA GLY A 376 2.43 -12.53 15.58
C GLY A 376 1.37 -12.97 14.58
N PHE A 377 0.28 -13.47 15.15
CA PHE A 377 -0.90 -13.89 14.41
C PHE A 377 -2.16 -13.26 15.01
N ASN A 378 -3.10 -12.88 14.16
CA ASN A 378 -4.48 -12.67 14.57
C ASN A 378 -5.21 -14.02 14.51
N VAL A 379 -5.70 -14.49 15.66
CA VAL A 379 -6.55 -15.67 15.78
C VAL A 379 -7.98 -15.18 15.87
N ALA A 380 -8.79 -15.43 14.85
CA ALA A 380 -10.13 -14.85 14.73
C ALA A 380 -11.18 -15.86 14.26
N GLY A 381 -12.43 -15.62 14.62
CA GLY A 381 -13.58 -16.49 14.35
C GLY A 381 -14.30 -16.89 15.64
N PRO A 382 -15.52 -17.45 15.53
CA PRO A 382 -16.30 -17.88 16.69
C PRO A 382 -15.58 -18.87 17.61
N GLN A 383 -14.65 -19.68 17.08
CA GLN A 383 -13.86 -20.65 17.84
C GLN A 383 -12.50 -20.12 18.32
N ALA A 384 -12.17 -18.84 18.09
CA ALA A 384 -10.88 -18.26 18.46
C ALA A 384 -10.58 -18.38 19.96
N ARG A 385 -11.59 -18.12 20.81
CA ARG A 385 -11.46 -18.29 22.28
C ARG A 385 -11.23 -19.75 22.67
N THR A 386 -12.00 -20.67 22.08
CA THR A 386 -11.88 -22.11 22.34
C THR A 386 -10.47 -22.60 22.02
N LEU A 387 -9.92 -22.19 20.88
CA LEU A 387 -8.56 -22.53 20.48
C LEU A 387 -7.53 -21.95 21.46
N LEU A 388 -7.57 -20.65 21.71
CA LEU A 388 -6.57 -19.99 22.56
C LEU A 388 -6.61 -20.49 24.01
N ALA A 389 -7.79 -20.81 24.55
CA ALA A 389 -7.94 -21.37 25.91
C ALA A 389 -7.23 -22.72 26.10
N ARG A 390 -6.92 -23.45 25.02
CA ARG A 390 -6.12 -24.68 25.08
C ARG A 390 -4.62 -24.41 25.25
N LEU A 391 -4.19 -23.18 24.99
CA LEU A 391 -2.80 -22.77 24.92
C LEU A 391 -2.42 -21.77 26.02
N THR A 392 -3.35 -21.34 26.87
CA THR A 392 -3.07 -20.37 27.93
C THR A 392 -3.93 -20.63 29.17
N ASP A 393 -3.36 -20.40 30.35
CA ASP A 393 -4.09 -20.41 31.62
C ASP A 393 -4.84 -19.09 31.88
N ALA A 394 -4.65 -18.09 31.02
CA ALA A 394 -5.27 -16.79 31.17
C ALA A 394 -6.78 -16.87 30.87
N ASP A 395 -7.62 -16.27 31.73
CA ASP A 395 -9.06 -16.19 31.47
C ASP A 395 -9.35 -15.26 30.27
N LEU A 396 -9.89 -15.84 29.19
CA LEU A 396 -10.26 -15.18 27.94
C LEU A 396 -11.77 -14.88 27.82
N SER A 397 -12.53 -15.05 28.91
CA SER A 397 -13.95 -14.68 28.98
C SER A 397 -14.14 -13.19 28.71
N SER A 398 -15.32 -12.80 28.25
CA SER A 398 -15.62 -11.39 27.96
C SER A 398 -15.62 -10.49 29.18
N ALA A 399 -15.82 -11.05 30.37
CA ALA A 399 -15.68 -10.33 31.63
C ALA A 399 -14.20 -10.06 31.97
N ALA A 400 -13.32 -11.06 31.83
CA ALA A 400 -11.91 -10.95 32.19
C ALA A 400 -11.04 -10.30 31.12
N PHE A 401 -11.40 -10.46 29.85
CA PHE A 401 -10.69 -9.91 28.69
C PHE A 401 -11.67 -9.22 27.73
N PRO A 402 -12.23 -8.04 28.07
CA PRO A 402 -13.19 -7.33 27.24
C PRO A 402 -12.61 -6.85 25.90
N PHE A 403 -13.47 -6.55 24.93
CA PHE A 403 -13.04 -5.96 23.66
C PHE A 403 -12.25 -4.65 23.85
N LEU A 404 -11.21 -4.44 23.03
CA LEU A 404 -10.23 -3.35 23.17
C LEU A 404 -9.54 -3.36 24.54
N THR A 405 -9.06 -4.53 24.93
CA THR A 405 -8.08 -4.68 26.01
C THR A 405 -6.87 -5.46 25.49
N GLY A 406 -5.76 -5.40 26.20
CA GLY A 406 -4.58 -6.19 25.88
C GLY A 406 -3.60 -6.25 27.04
N ARG A 407 -2.92 -7.38 27.20
CA ARG A 407 -2.04 -7.64 28.34
C ARG A 407 -0.93 -8.60 27.94
N ARG A 408 0.13 -8.65 28.76
CA ARG A 408 1.11 -9.72 28.68
C ARG A 408 0.49 -11.02 29.17
N LEU A 409 0.75 -12.11 28.47
CA LEU A 409 0.34 -13.46 28.86
C LEU A 409 1.23 -14.49 28.17
N THR A 410 1.12 -15.74 28.62
CA THR A 410 1.82 -16.87 28.01
C THR A 410 0.87 -17.64 27.11
N VAL A 411 1.25 -17.90 25.85
CA VAL A 411 0.52 -18.78 24.91
C VAL A 411 1.46 -19.89 24.46
N ALA A 412 1.07 -21.15 24.60
CA ALA A 412 1.88 -22.31 24.24
C ALA A 412 3.26 -22.31 24.92
N GLY A 413 3.35 -21.81 26.16
CA GLY A 413 4.62 -21.65 26.88
C GLY A 413 5.47 -20.44 26.44
N LEU A 414 5.02 -19.67 25.45
CA LEU A 414 5.72 -18.51 24.89
C LEU A 414 5.22 -17.22 25.53
N ALA A 415 6.15 -16.38 26.00
CA ALA A 415 5.82 -15.07 26.54
C ALA A 415 5.42 -14.12 25.41
N GLY A 416 4.27 -13.46 25.54
CA GLY A 416 3.77 -12.55 24.52
C GLY A 416 2.83 -11.48 25.04
N VAL A 417 2.30 -10.70 24.10
CA VAL A 417 1.23 -9.74 24.32
C VAL A 417 0.02 -10.18 23.51
N ALA A 418 -1.14 -10.26 24.15
CA ALA A 418 -2.42 -10.46 23.47
C ALA A 418 -3.22 -9.16 23.47
N ILE A 419 -3.84 -8.81 22.34
CA ILE A 419 -4.74 -7.67 22.20
C ILE A 419 -6.06 -8.18 21.63
N ARG A 420 -7.18 -7.98 22.34
CA ARG A 420 -8.50 -8.38 21.88
C ARG A 420 -9.05 -7.37 20.87
N VAL A 421 -8.69 -7.58 19.61
CA VAL A 421 -9.08 -6.81 18.44
C VAL A 421 -9.06 -7.72 17.21
N SER A 422 -9.83 -7.37 16.18
CA SER A 422 -9.81 -8.08 14.91
C SER A 422 -10.21 -7.17 13.76
N PHE A 423 -9.39 -7.15 12.70
CA PHE A 423 -9.71 -6.45 11.46
C PHE A 423 -10.68 -7.24 10.57
N THR A 424 -10.96 -8.51 10.90
CA THR A 424 -11.97 -9.32 10.20
C THR A 424 -13.39 -8.99 10.65
N GLY A 425 -13.54 -8.42 11.85
CA GLY A 425 -14.84 -8.17 12.48
C GLY A 425 -15.43 -9.34 13.26
N ASP A 426 -14.78 -10.50 13.32
CA ASP A 426 -15.14 -11.58 14.24
C ASP A 426 -14.42 -11.42 15.59
N LEU A 427 -14.88 -12.18 16.60
CA LEU A 427 -14.13 -12.40 17.83
C LEU A 427 -12.69 -12.79 17.52
N GLY A 428 -11.70 -12.16 18.16
CA GLY A 428 -10.32 -12.52 17.96
C GLY A 428 -9.32 -11.77 18.83
N TRP A 429 -8.09 -12.28 18.81
CA TRP A 429 -6.94 -11.70 19.47
C TRP A 429 -5.75 -11.64 18.52
N GLU A 430 -5.07 -10.51 18.49
CA GLU A 430 -3.70 -10.42 17.99
C GLU A 430 -2.74 -10.89 19.08
N ILE A 431 -1.91 -11.88 18.76
CA ILE A 431 -0.90 -12.44 19.67
C ILE A 431 0.47 -12.10 19.10
N TYR A 432 1.28 -11.36 19.87
CA TYR A 432 2.64 -10.97 19.49
C TYR A 432 3.65 -11.59 20.44
N VAL A 433 4.61 -12.33 19.88
CA VAL A 433 5.73 -12.98 20.58
C VAL A 433 7.07 -12.44 20.07
N ALA A 434 8.19 -12.86 20.66
CA ALA A 434 9.50 -12.59 20.07
C ALA A 434 9.58 -13.20 18.67
N GLU A 435 10.30 -12.56 17.75
CA GLU A 435 10.42 -13.06 16.36
C GLU A 435 10.85 -14.52 16.29
N ALA A 436 11.83 -14.93 17.10
CA ALA A 436 12.34 -16.30 17.14
C ALA A 436 11.27 -17.34 17.54
N ASP A 437 10.24 -16.93 18.28
CA ASP A 437 9.16 -17.80 18.76
C ASP A 437 8.02 -17.94 17.75
N GLN A 438 8.04 -17.19 16.64
CA GLN A 438 6.97 -17.20 15.65
C GLN A 438 6.65 -18.61 15.11
N PRO A 439 7.65 -19.45 14.73
CA PRO A 439 7.35 -20.79 14.21
C PRO A 439 6.67 -21.66 15.28
N ALA A 440 7.15 -21.61 16.52
CA ALA A 440 6.58 -22.38 17.62
C ALA A 440 5.14 -21.97 17.93
N LEU A 441 4.84 -20.66 17.91
CA LEU A 441 3.47 -20.17 18.08
C LEU A 441 2.56 -20.68 16.96
N PHE A 442 3.01 -20.59 15.71
CA PHE A 442 2.24 -21.03 14.55
C PHE A 442 1.91 -22.53 14.61
N GLU A 443 2.91 -23.36 14.86
CA GLU A 443 2.77 -24.81 14.98
C GLU A 443 1.83 -25.18 16.14
N ALA A 444 1.93 -24.50 17.29
CA ALA A 444 1.03 -24.71 18.42
C ALA A 444 -0.42 -24.33 18.11
N LEU A 445 -0.65 -23.20 17.43
CA LEU A 445 -1.99 -22.77 17.01
C LEU A 445 -2.62 -23.77 16.03
N MET A 446 -1.85 -24.22 15.03
CA MET A 446 -2.31 -25.20 14.05
C MET A 446 -2.62 -26.55 14.70
N ALA A 447 -1.75 -27.04 15.58
CA ALA A 447 -1.94 -28.31 16.26
C ALA A 447 -3.12 -28.29 17.23
N ALA A 448 -3.24 -27.25 18.07
CA ALA A 448 -4.30 -27.15 19.07
C ALA A 448 -5.68 -26.84 18.46
N GLY A 449 -5.74 -26.37 17.22
CA GLY A 449 -6.97 -26.09 16.49
C GLY A 449 -7.36 -27.14 15.46
N ALA A 450 -6.63 -28.25 15.34
CA ALA A 450 -6.83 -29.22 14.26
C ALA A 450 -8.26 -29.82 14.25
N ASP A 451 -8.81 -30.21 15.40
CA ASP A 451 -10.18 -30.69 15.55
C ASP A 451 -11.24 -29.57 15.43
N LEU A 452 -10.83 -28.32 15.56
CA LEU A 452 -11.68 -27.14 15.33
C LEU A 452 -11.70 -26.72 13.84
N GLY A 453 -10.92 -27.38 12.99
CA GLY A 453 -10.76 -27.03 11.58
C GLY A 453 -10.03 -25.70 11.38
N VAL A 454 -9.06 -25.38 12.25
CA VAL A 454 -8.26 -24.15 12.12
C VAL A 454 -7.62 -24.06 10.74
N ARG A 455 -7.74 -22.88 10.12
CA ARG A 455 -7.18 -22.64 8.79
C ARG A 455 -6.29 -21.40 8.81
N PRO A 456 -5.11 -21.43 8.18
CA PRO A 456 -4.37 -20.20 7.92
C PRO A 456 -5.08 -19.39 6.82
N VAL A 457 -5.07 -18.07 6.98
CA VAL A 457 -5.87 -17.13 6.17
C VAL A 457 -4.95 -16.03 5.63
N GLY A 458 -5.00 -15.82 4.32
CA GLY A 458 -4.18 -14.86 3.60
C GLY A 458 -4.77 -13.45 3.56
N SER A 459 -3.99 -12.52 3.04
CA SER A 459 -4.36 -11.10 2.98
C SER A 459 -5.53 -10.81 2.03
N ARG A 460 -5.78 -11.63 0.99
CA ARG A 460 -6.93 -11.46 0.09
C ARG A 460 -8.25 -11.78 0.77
N ALA A 461 -8.27 -12.83 1.60
CA ALA A 461 -9.43 -13.12 2.44
C ALA A 461 -9.63 -11.99 3.46
N LEU A 462 -8.58 -11.53 4.14
CA LEU A 462 -8.67 -10.38 5.04
C LEU A 462 -9.22 -9.11 4.34
N ALA A 463 -8.80 -8.84 3.10
CA ALA A 463 -9.29 -7.72 2.31
C ALA A 463 -10.79 -7.82 2.01
N SER A 464 -11.31 -9.01 1.74
CA SER A 464 -12.77 -9.26 1.61
C SER A 464 -13.49 -9.02 2.94
N LEU A 465 -13.00 -9.66 4.02
CA LEU A 465 -13.65 -9.63 5.34
C LEU A 465 -13.71 -8.21 5.96
N ARG A 466 -12.69 -7.38 5.75
CA ARG A 466 -12.68 -5.99 6.24
C ARG A 466 -13.64 -5.08 5.46
N ILE A 467 -13.86 -5.35 4.18
CA ILE A 467 -14.84 -4.60 3.36
C ILE A 467 -16.26 -4.92 3.84
N GLU A 468 -16.55 -6.18 4.19
CA GLU A 468 -17.84 -6.56 4.80
C GLU A 468 -18.13 -5.81 6.12
N LYS A 469 -17.09 -5.33 6.81
CA LYS A 469 -17.17 -4.50 8.02
C LYS A 469 -17.18 -3.00 7.76
N GLY A 470 -16.98 -2.56 6.51
CA GLY A 470 -16.82 -1.14 6.19
C GLY A 470 -15.52 -0.53 6.71
N TYR A 471 -14.50 -1.34 7.00
CA TYR A 471 -13.24 -0.85 7.56
C TYR A 471 -12.33 -0.32 6.45
N GLY A 472 -11.87 0.92 6.60
CA GLY A 472 -10.88 1.53 5.72
C GLY A 472 -9.47 1.04 6.03
N SER A 473 -8.55 1.25 5.09
CA SER A 473 -7.13 0.94 5.23
C SER A 473 -6.26 2.12 4.79
N TRP A 474 -5.08 2.26 5.39
CA TRP A 474 -4.03 3.17 4.92
C TRP A 474 -3.70 2.96 3.45
N GLY A 475 -3.52 4.07 2.72
CA GLY A 475 -3.21 4.08 1.29
C GLY A 475 -4.38 3.72 0.36
N ARG A 476 -5.57 3.49 0.92
CA ARG A 476 -6.80 3.18 0.18
C ARG A 476 -7.93 4.13 0.56
N GLU A 477 -8.34 4.08 1.82
CA GLU A 477 -9.37 4.96 2.39
C GLU A 477 -8.77 6.04 3.30
N TYR A 478 -7.59 5.78 3.87
CA TYR A 478 -6.92 6.71 4.77
C TYR A 478 -5.68 7.30 4.10
N SER A 479 -5.64 8.63 4.07
CA SER A 479 -4.63 9.45 3.43
C SER A 479 -4.70 10.88 3.97
N PRO A 480 -3.60 11.67 3.95
CA PRO A 480 -3.63 13.07 4.35
C PRO A 480 -4.60 13.95 3.55
N GLU A 481 -5.06 13.50 2.37
CA GLU A 481 -6.09 14.19 1.58
C GLU A 481 -7.48 14.20 2.25
N TYR A 482 -7.77 13.20 3.08
CA TYR A 482 -9.10 12.96 3.64
C TYR A 482 -9.21 13.46 5.08
N TRP A 483 -10.23 14.28 5.33
CA TRP A 483 -10.53 14.75 6.68
C TRP A 483 -11.26 13.67 7.50
N PRO A 484 -11.13 13.68 8.83
CA PRO A 484 -11.76 12.67 9.70
C PRO A 484 -13.26 12.46 9.47
N GLN A 485 -14.03 13.52 9.21
CA GLN A 485 -15.47 13.45 8.97
C GLN A 485 -15.86 12.86 7.61
N GLU A 486 -14.91 12.82 6.66
CA GLU A 486 -15.12 12.23 5.32
C GLU A 486 -14.97 10.70 5.37
N VAL A 487 -14.23 10.18 6.35
CA VAL A 487 -13.93 8.74 6.51
C VAL A 487 -14.51 8.11 7.78
N GLY A 488 -15.34 8.84 8.52
CA GLY A 488 -16.01 8.35 9.74
C GLY A 488 -15.09 8.16 10.96
N LEU A 489 -13.94 8.85 10.99
CA LEU A 489 -12.98 8.85 12.09
C LEU A 489 -13.07 10.09 12.99
N ASP A 490 -13.90 11.08 12.63
CA ASP A 490 -14.19 12.29 13.42
C ASP A 490 -14.60 11.98 14.87
N ARG A 491 -15.42 10.95 15.08
CA ARG A 491 -15.81 10.49 16.42
C ARG A 491 -14.64 10.06 17.32
N LEU A 492 -13.49 9.71 16.73
CA LEU A 492 -12.28 9.32 17.44
C LEU A 492 -11.41 10.53 17.78
N VAL A 493 -11.65 11.70 17.21
CA VAL A 493 -10.91 12.93 17.53
C VAL A 493 -11.46 13.53 18.83
N LYS A 494 -10.58 13.71 19.83
CA LYS A 494 -10.97 14.17 21.18
C LYS A 494 -10.53 15.61 21.41
N LEU A 495 -11.43 16.54 21.10
CA LEU A 495 -11.19 17.98 21.20
C LEU A 495 -11.14 18.51 22.64
N ASP A 496 -11.56 17.71 23.62
CA ASP A 496 -11.40 18.00 25.04
C ASP A 496 -9.96 17.80 25.53
N LYS A 497 -9.07 17.27 24.68
CA LYS A 497 -7.62 17.30 24.90
C LYS A 497 -7.09 18.72 24.67
N PRO A 498 -6.16 19.20 25.53
CA PRO A 498 -5.60 20.55 25.41
C PRO A 498 -4.81 20.72 24.10
N GLU A 499 -4.06 19.69 23.70
CA GLU A 499 -3.24 19.70 22.48
C GLU A 499 -3.12 18.28 21.89
N PHE A 500 -2.93 18.21 20.57
CA PHE A 500 -2.41 17.04 19.86
C PHE A 500 -1.94 17.45 18.45
N LEU A 501 -1.09 16.65 17.81
CA LEU A 501 -0.59 16.92 16.46
C LEU A 501 -1.76 17.05 15.46
N GLY A 502 -1.79 18.17 14.73
CA GLY A 502 -2.84 18.45 13.73
C GLY A 502 -4.14 19.01 14.32
N ARG A 503 -4.22 19.28 15.64
CA ARG A 503 -5.44 19.81 16.29
C ARG A 503 -5.95 21.10 15.66
N GLU A 504 -5.10 22.12 15.53
CA GLU A 504 -5.51 23.43 14.99
C GLU A 504 -5.95 23.33 13.53
N ALA A 505 -5.25 22.51 12.73
CA ALA A 505 -5.63 22.24 11.35
C ALA A 505 -7.00 21.56 11.27
N TYR A 506 -7.26 20.58 12.14
CA TYR A 506 -8.57 19.93 12.21
C TYR A 506 -9.67 20.90 12.67
N LEU A 507 -9.41 21.75 13.67
CA LEU A 507 -10.38 22.78 14.10
C LEU A 507 -10.79 23.72 12.95
N ALA A 508 -9.89 24.02 12.03
CA ALA A 508 -10.16 24.85 10.86
C ALA A 508 -11.04 24.17 9.78
N VAL A 509 -11.18 22.84 9.84
CA VAL A 509 -11.92 22.06 8.83
C VAL A 509 -13.10 21.25 9.38
N LYS A 510 -13.17 21.00 10.70
CA LYS A 510 -14.16 20.08 11.30
C LYS A 510 -15.63 20.46 11.04
N ASP A 511 -15.92 21.75 10.91
CA ASP A 511 -17.29 22.27 10.70
C ASP A 511 -17.59 22.53 9.22
N ARG A 512 -16.60 22.31 8.34
CA ARG A 512 -16.84 22.37 6.90
C ARG A 512 -17.67 21.15 6.51
N PRO A 513 -18.68 21.31 5.63
CA PRO A 513 -19.34 20.15 5.04
C PRO A 513 -18.31 19.21 4.41
N PRO A 514 -18.41 17.88 4.64
CA PRO A 514 -17.54 16.93 3.97
C PRO A 514 -17.69 17.07 2.46
N ARG A 515 -16.58 17.00 1.72
CA ARG A 515 -16.62 17.08 0.25
C ARG A 515 -17.24 15.80 -0.32
N GLU A 516 -16.75 14.69 0.19
CA GLU A 516 -17.19 13.34 -0.10
C GLU A 516 -17.33 12.57 1.22
N ARG A 517 -18.08 11.48 1.20
CA ARG A 517 -18.18 10.54 2.31
C ARG A 517 -17.77 9.16 1.84
N LEU A 518 -16.98 8.48 2.65
CA LEU A 518 -16.72 7.07 2.52
C LEU A 518 -18.02 6.29 2.77
N VAL A 519 -18.46 5.55 1.76
CA VAL A 519 -19.65 4.71 1.80
C VAL A 519 -19.31 3.27 1.44
N ILE A 520 -20.20 2.35 1.78
CA ILE A 520 -20.16 0.98 1.29
C ILE A 520 -21.25 0.78 0.24
N LEU A 521 -20.88 0.15 -0.86
CA LEU A 521 -21.71 -0.15 -2.02
C LEU A 521 -21.85 -1.66 -2.15
N GLU A 522 -23.07 -2.11 -2.43
CA GLU A 522 -23.28 -3.40 -3.08
C GLU A 522 -23.35 -3.14 -4.58
N VAL A 523 -22.60 -3.92 -5.35
CA VAL A 523 -22.48 -3.77 -6.81
C VAL A 523 -22.95 -5.05 -7.49
N ASP A 524 -23.81 -4.92 -8.49
CA ASP A 524 -24.28 -6.03 -9.32
C ASP A 524 -23.19 -6.41 -10.35
N ALA A 525 -22.15 -7.09 -9.84
CA ALA A 525 -21.00 -7.52 -10.63
C ALA A 525 -20.90 -9.04 -10.69
N SER A 526 -20.71 -9.58 -11.89
CA SER A 526 -20.72 -11.02 -12.16
C SER A 526 -19.34 -11.60 -12.46
N THR A 527 -18.56 -10.94 -13.33
CA THR A 527 -17.31 -11.50 -13.88
C THR A 527 -16.06 -10.89 -13.23
N ALA A 528 -16.11 -9.58 -12.96
CA ALA A 528 -15.03 -8.79 -12.40
C ALA A 528 -15.61 -7.93 -11.27
N ASP A 529 -14.93 -7.90 -10.14
CA ASP A 529 -15.31 -7.05 -9.01
C ASP A 529 -14.56 -5.72 -9.09
N ALA A 530 -15.09 -4.68 -8.45
CA ALA A 530 -14.34 -3.44 -8.31
C ALA A 530 -13.09 -3.69 -7.45
N SER A 531 -12.02 -2.96 -7.75
CA SER A 531 -10.70 -3.19 -7.18
C SER A 531 -10.04 -1.90 -6.69
N GLY A 532 -10.51 -0.73 -7.11
CA GLY A 532 -9.99 0.59 -6.79
C GLY A 532 -9.95 1.52 -8.00
N SER A 533 -10.25 2.80 -7.78
CA SER A 533 -10.26 3.88 -8.77
C SER A 533 -11.35 3.80 -9.85
N GLU A 534 -12.23 2.80 -9.84
CA GLU A 534 -13.40 2.78 -10.71
C GLU A 534 -14.28 4.02 -10.44
N PRO A 535 -14.68 4.77 -11.48
CA PRO A 535 -15.53 5.94 -11.30
C PRO A 535 -16.98 5.53 -11.00
N ILE A 536 -17.64 6.33 -10.17
CA ILE A 536 -19.02 6.16 -9.73
C ILE A 536 -19.87 7.25 -10.37
N PHE A 537 -21.01 6.87 -10.93
CA PHE A 537 -21.91 7.75 -11.67
C PHE A 537 -23.34 7.71 -11.12
N LEU A 538 -24.09 8.79 -11.39
CA LEU A 538 -25.54 8.75 -11.42
C LEU A 538 -26.02 8.11 -12.73
N ALA A 539 -27.30 7.71 -12.77
CA ALA A 539 -27.92 7.10 -13.97
C ALA A 539 -27.89 7.99 -15.22
N ASP A 540 -27.72 9.31 -15.06
CA ASP A 540 -27.57 10.27 -16.16
C ASP A 540 -26.12 10.40 -16.68
N GLY A 541 -25.17 9.64 -16.11
CA GLY A 541 -23.76 9.67 -16.46
C GLY A 541 -22.95 10.74 -15.72
N THR A 542 -23.53 11.48 -14.78
CA THR A 542 -22.80 12.45 -13.95
C THR A 542 -21.85 11.71 -13.01
N ALA A 543 -20.56 12.01 -13.07
CA ALA A 543 -19.56 11.47 -12.14
C ALA A 543 -19.76 12.06 -10.73
N VAL A 544 -19.85 11.21 -9.72
CA VAL A 544 -20.14 11.60 -8.33
C VAL A 544 -19.21 11.00 -7.30
N GLY A 545 -18.24 10.20 -7.73
CA GLY A 545 -17.31 9.57 -6.81
C GLY A 545 -16.35 8.60 -7.46
N ARG A 546 -15.61 7.88 -6.62
CA ARG A 546 -14.70 6.80 -7.02
C ARG A 546 -14.68 5.68 -5.99
N VAL A 547 -14.52 4.45 -6.45
CA VAL A 547 -14.21 3.30 -5.60
C VAL A 547 -12.80 3.48 -5.04
N SER A 548 -12.64 3.24 -3.74
CA SER A 548 -11.33 3.21 -3.07
C SER A 548 -10.84 1.77 -2.87
N SER A 549 -11.75 0.83 -2.59
CA SER A 549 -11.45 -0.60 -2.47
C SER A 549 -12.67 -1.43 -2.85
N GLY A 550 -12.46 -2.62 -3.41
CA GLY A 550 -13.55 -3.56 -3.65
C GLY A 550 -13.09 -5.01 -3.54
N ALA A 551 -14.05 -5.89 -3.28
CA ALA A 551 -13.87 -7.33 -3.24
C ALA A 551 -15.21 -8.05 -3.36
N TYR A 552 -15.18 -9.29 -3.80
CA TYR A 552 -16.32 -10.19 -3.61
C TYR A 552 -16.46 -10.57 -2.14
N SER A 553 -17.67 -10.43 -1.60
CA SER A 553 -18.02 -10.97 -0.28
C SER A 553 -18.40 -12.44 -0.43
N HIS A 554 -17.54 -13.32 0.07
CA HIS A 554 -17.84 -14.74 0.16
C HIS A 554 -18.85 -15.08 1.25
N THR A 555 -19.10 -14.16 2.19
CA THR A 555 -20.13 -14.31 3.23
C THR A 555 -21.54 -14.05 2.67
N PHE A 556 -21.69 -13.02 1.83
CA PHE A 556 -23.00 -12.58 1.32
C PHE A 556 -23.27 -12.94 -0.15
N GLY A 557 -22.24 -13.41 -0.87
CA GLY A 557 -22.40 -13.85 -2.26
C GLY A 557 -22.52 -12.71 -3.27
N CYS A 558 -22.06 -11.51 -2.94
CA CYS A 558 -22.16 -10.31 -3.78
C CYS A 558 -20.84 -9.52 -3.83
N SER A 559 -20.71 -8.63 -4.81
CA SER A 559 -19.59 -7.69 -4.88
C SER A 559 -19.85 -6.51 -3.94
N LEU A 560 -18.86 -6.19 -3.12
CA LEU A 560 -18.88 -5.03 -2.22
C LEU A 560 -17.73 -4.09 -2.54
N ALA A 561 -18.00 -2.79 -2.44
CA ALA A 561 -16.98 -1.76 -2.61
C ALA A 561 -17.09 -0.70 -1.53
N LEU A 562 -15.94 -0.20 -1.08
CA LEU A 562 -15.84 1.08 -0.40
C LEU A 562 -15.53 2.15 -1.45
N GLY A 563 -16.16 3.31 -1.31
CA GLY A 563 -15.94 4.42 -2.24
C GLY A 563 -16.25 5.76 -1.62
N PHE A 564 -15.65 6.80 -2.18
CA PHE A 564 -15.96 8.18 -1.84
C PHE A 564 -17.02 8.68 -2.80
N VAL A 565 -18.16 9.11 -2.24
CA VAL A 565 -19.28 9.71 -3.00
C VAL A 565 -19.50 11.12 -2.47
N ARG A 566 -19.82 12.06 -3.36
CA ARG A 566 -20.25 13.42 -2.99
C ARG A 566 -21.22 13.40 -1.80
N ALA A 567 -20.96 14.24 -0.81
CA ALA A 567 -21.61 14.13 0.49
C ALA A 567 -23.14 14.33 0.47
N ASP A 568 -23.66 15.08 -0.50
CA ASP A 568 -25.10 15.30 -0.70
C ASP A 568 -25.83 14.06 -1.26
N LEU A 569 -25.09 13.13 -1.87
CA LEU A 569 -25.62 11.90 -2.47
C LEU A 569 -25.30 10.65 -1.64
N ALA A 570 -24.50 10.79 -0.58
CA ALA A 570 -24.09 9.70 0.30
C ALA A 570 -25.21 9.26 1.26
N VAL A 571 -26.37 8.90 0.72
CA VAL A 571 -27.57 8.48 1.46
C VAL A 571 -27.84 6.99 1.26
N PRO A 572 -28.25 6.24 2.31
CA PRO A 572 -28.61 4.84 2.18
C PRO A 572 -29.67 4.60 1.11
N GLY A 573 -29.47 3.58 0.29
CA GLY A 573 -30.37 3.20 -0.81
C GLY A 573 -30.20 4.03 -2.09
N GLN A 574 -29.33 5.05 -2.10
CA GLN A 574 -29.02 5.80 -3.33
C GLN A 574 -28.54 4.83 -4.41
N ALA A 575 -29.24 4.84 -5.54
CA ALA A 575 -28.84 4.10 -6.74
C ALA A 575 -27.73 4.85 -7.47
N LEU A 576 -26.71 4.11 -7.89
CA LEU A 576 -25.50 4.58 -8.56
C LEU A 576 -25.07 3.55 -9.60
N ASP A 577 -24.16 3.92 -10.49
CA ASP A 577 -23.47 3.00 -11.38
C ASP A 577 -21.96 3.02 -11.09
N VAL A 578 -21.35 1.84 -10.96
CA VAL A 578 -19.89 1.70 -10.86
C VAL A 578 -19.35 1.21 -12.20
N ALA A 579 -18.42 1.95 -12.79
CA ALA A 579 -17.85 1.56 -14.08
C ALA A 579 -16.68 0.58 -13.92
N ILE A 580 -16.98 -0.72 -13.97
CA ILE A 580 -15.99 -1.79 -13.93
C ILE A 580 -15.63 -2.17 -15.37
N LEU A 581 -14.34 -2.10 -15.72
CA LEU A 581 -13.83 -2.37 -17.08
C LEU A 581 -14.56 -1.56 -18.18
N GLY A 582 -14.88 -0.30 -17.87
CA GLY A 582 -15.57 0.61 -18.78
C GLY A 582 -17.07 0.33 -18.98
N ARG A 583 -17.66 -0.59 -18.21
CA ARG A 583 -19.11 -0.89 -18.26
C ARG A 583 -19.80 -0.48 -16.97
N PRO A 584 -20.97 0.18 -17.02
CA PRO A 584 -21.73 0.51 -15.83
C PRO A 584 -22.30 -0.76 -15.19
N HIS A 585 -22.19 -0.87 -13.87
CA HIS A 585 -22.80 -1.90 -13.06
C HIS A 585 -23.65 -1.23 -12.00
N ALA A 586 -24.91 -1.64 -11.90
CA ALA A 586 -25.83 -1.08 -10.92
C ALA A 586 -25.28 -1.28 -9.51
N ALA A 587 -25.35 -0.24 -8.70
CA ALA A 587 -24.88 -0.25 -7.33
C ALA A 587 -25.84 0.51 -6.43
N ARG A 588 -25.80 0.20 -5.14
CA ARG A 588 -26.57 0.91 -4.12
C ARG A 588 -25.72 1.16 -2.89
N ILE A 589 -25.89 2.35 -2.29
CA ILE A 589 -25.29 2.66 -0.98
C ILE A 589 -26.02 1.83 0.09
N LEU A 590 -25.26 1.06 0.89
CA LEU A 590 -25.83 0.33 2.02
C LEU A 590 -25.99 1.25 3.23
N ALA A 591 -27.03 1.00 4.04
CA ALA A 591 -27.27 1.76 5.26
C ALA A 591 -26.17 1.55 6.32
N HIS A 592 -25.69 0.31 6.40
CA HIS A 592 -24.62 -0.11 7.31
C HIS A 592 -23.76 -1.15 6.60
N ALA A 593 -22.57 -1.41 7.16
CA ALA A 593 -21.78 -2.56 6.77
C ALA A 593 -22.61 -3.86 6.96
N PRO A 594 -22.62 -4.79 5.99
CA PRO A 594 -23.51 -5.95 6.02
C PRO A 594 -23.15 -6.95 7.12
N PHE A 595 -21.88 -7.02 7.55
CA PHE A 595 -21.45 -7.94 8.60
C PHE A 595 -21.48 -7.30 9.98
N ASP A 596 -22.33 -7.82 10.87
CA ASP A 596 -22.41 -7.50 12.31
C ASP A 596 -22.32 -5.98 12.60
N PRO A 597 -23.23 -5.15 12.08
CA PRO A 597 -23.13 -3.69 12.20
C PRO A 597 -23.16 -3.20 13.66
N SER A 598 -23.79 -3.94 14.58
CA SER A 598 -23.75 -3.64 16.03
C SER A 598 -22.40 -4.00 16.67
N GLY A 599 -21.61 -4.87 16.04
CA GLY A 599 -20.31 -5.33 16.53
C GLY A 599 -20.45 -6.29 17.72
N GLU A 600 -21.53 -7.06 17.76
CA GLU A 600 -21.81 -8.03 18.82
C GLU A 600 -20.79 -9.17 18.81
N ARG A 601 -20.39 -9.67 17.63
CA ARG A 601 -19.41 -10.78 17.52
C ARG A 601 -18.05 -10.42 18.08
N LEU A 602 -17.59 -9.19 17.85
CA LEU A 602 -16.33 -8.69 18.43
C LEU A 602 -16.37 -8.67 19.96
N ARG A 603 -17.55 -8.36 20.52
CA ARG A 603 -17.78 -8.15 21.96
C ARG A 603 -18.24 -9.41 22.70
N ALA A 604 -18.69 -10.44 21.97
CA ALA A 604 -19.22 -11.71 22.48
C ALA A 604 -18.26 -12.42 23.43
#